data_AF-A0A2D7JSD3-F1
#
_entry.id   AF-A0A2D7JSD3-F1
#
_cell.length_a   1.000
_cell.length_b   1.000
_cell.length_c   1.000
_cell.angle_alpha   90.00
_cell.angle_beta   90.00
_cell.angle_gamma   90.00
#
_symmetry.space_group_name_H-M   'P 1'
#
loop_
_entity.id
_entity.type
_entity.pdbx_description
1 polymer ?
#
loop_
_entity_poly.entity_id
_entity_poly.type
_entity_poly.pdbx_seq_one_letter_code
_entity_poly.pdbx_strand_id
1 'polypeptide(L)'
;MLNKSALFSEYFKEEYAVLSRWKKANIILAISFVSAAIFQSMNLVAVIGLLLTGFGEMWRRKHRSTSQERLLKFIDSIEFDWDVLSSLDVDDESMGRLHQAFIAAQFTGMSHSNIGEKRNRGADEKGPALSDHTDEFDRERTRVDPSEHEEEYEGLEGPLRPSEHLLRDADLAYAKQAEERWNAAESKDIDLVEAGVERLGDLVATGWFEKNAQDGAVSDLMKSDDTQ
;
A
#
# COMPACT_ATOMS: atom_id res chain seq x y z
N MET A 1 3.75 -0.81 -23.40
CA MET A 1 3.21 -0.45 -22.08
C MET A 1 2.95 1.05 -22.09
N LEU A 2 1.69 1.50 -21.94
CA LEU A 2 1.39 2.92 -21.83
C LEU A 2 2.08 3.47 -20.57
N ASN A 3 2.81 4.57 -20.72
CA ASN A 3 3.47 5.22 -19.59
C ASN A 3 2.39 5.87 -18.71
N LYS A 4 1.89 5.12 -17.72
CA LYS A 4 0.75 5.51 -16.87
C LYS A 4 1.01 6.84 -16.15
N SER A 5 2.28 7.16 -15.84
CA SER A 5 2.69 8.43 -15.24
C SER A 5 2.52 9.64 -16.16
N ALA A 6 2.69 9.46 -17.48
CA ALA A 6 2.51 10.54 -18.45
C ALA A 6 1.04 10.94 -18.59
N LEU A 7 0.14 9.96 -18.68
CA LEU A 7 -1.32 10.20 -18.69
C LEU A 7 -1.81 10.88 -17.41
N PHE A 8 -1.22 10.51 -16.27
CA PHE A 8 -1.52 11.12 -14.99
C PHE A 8 -1.08 12.59 -14.96
N SER A 9 0.16 12.89 -15.36
CA SER A 9 0.68 14.27 -15.41
C SER A 9 -0.17 15.16 -16.32
N GLU A 10 -0.60 14.65 -17.48
CA GLU A 10 -1.46 15.39 -18.41
C GLU A 10 -2.84 15.70 -17.82
N TYR A 11 -3.50 14.72 -17.19
CA TYR A 11 -4.82 14.93 -16.56
C TYR A 11 -4.79 16.05 -15.51
N PHE A 12 -3.77 16.05 -14.62
CA PHE A 12 -3.63 17.08 -13.60
C PHE A 12 -3.28 18.45 -14.17
N LYS A 13 -2.41 18.50 -15.18
CA LYS A 13 -2.05 19.75 -15.86
C LYS A 13 -3.26 20.39 -16.52
N GLU A 14 -4.10 19.60 -17.19
CA GLU A 14 -5.33 20.09 -17.83
C GLU A 14 -6.38 20.54 -16.80
N GLU A 15 -6.64 19.74 -15.76
CA GLU A 15 -7.65 20.06 -14.76
C GLU A 15 -7.26 21.30 -13.93
N TYR A 16 -5.99 21.44 -13.58
CA TYR A 16 -5.47 22.65 -12.94
C TYR A 16 -5.61 23.87 -13.84
N ALA A 17 -5.26 23.74 -15.13
CA ALA A 17 -5.36 24.84 -16.07
C ALA A 17 -6.80 25.34 -16.21
N VAL A 18 -7.78 24.44 -16.28
CA VAL A 18 -9.20 24.79 -16.36
C VAL A 18 -9.66 25.51 -15.09
N LEU A 19 -9.37 24.97 -13.91
CA LEU A 19 -9.75 25.57 -12.62
C LEU A 19 -9.06 26.91 -12.36
N SER A 20 -7.81 27.06 -12.82
CA SER A 20 -7.02 28.30 -12.76
C SER A 20 -7.60 29.39 -13.66
N ARG A 21 -7.93 29.04 -14.92
CA ARG A 21 -8.56 29.97 -15.87
C ARG A 21 -9.92 30.44 -15.37
N TRP A 22 -10.73 29.52 -14.85
CA TRP A 22 -12.01 29.85 -14.22
C TRP A 22 -11.86 30.79 -13.01
N LYS A 23 -10.89 30.53 -12.13
CA LYS A 23 -10.61 31.41 -10.98
C LYS A 23 -10.27 32.83 -11.43
N LYS A 24 -9.35 32.96 -12.38
CA LYS A 24 -8.91 34.27 -12.89
C LYS A 24 -10.08 35.02 -13.55
N ALA A 25 -10.86 34.32 -14.38
CA ALA A 25 -12.04 34.91 -15.01
C ALA A 25 -13.08 35.40 -13.99
N ASN A 26 -13.37 34.59 -12.96
CA ASN A 26 -14.37 34.94 -11.95
C ASN A 26 -13.93 36.09 -11.05
N ILE A 27 -12.62 36.18 -10.72
CA ILE A 27 -12.04 37.32 -9.98
C ILE A 27 -12.15 38.61 -10.81
N ILE A 28 -11.80 38.56 -12.10
CA ILE A 28 -11.89 39.72 -13.00
C ILE A 28 -13.34 40.20 -13.11
N LEU A 29 -14.29 39.26 -13.25
CA LEU A 29 -15.72 39.55 -13.30
C LEU A 29 -16.24 40.18 -12.00
N ALA A 30 -15.84 39.65 -10.85
CA ALA A 30 -16.22 40.20 -9.55
C ALA A 30 -15.70 41.64 -9.37
N ILE A 31 -14.43 41.91 -9.72
CA ILE A 31 -13.86 43.26 -9.66
C ILE A 31 -14.61 44.23 -10.59
N SER A 32 -14.96 43.78 -11.79
CA SER A 32 -15.75 44.57 -12.76
C SER A 32 -17.12 44.96 -12.19
N PHE A 33 -17.86 44.02 -11.60
CA PHE A 33 -19.18 44.30 -11.03
C PHE A 33 -19.14 45.13 -9.75
N VAL A 34 -18.12 44.96 -8.91
CA VAL A 34 -17.88 45.84 -7.76
C VAL A 34 -17.61 47.28 -8.21
N SER A 35 -16.84 47.45 -9.30
CA SER A 35 -16.55 48.77 -9.86
C SER A 35 -17.80 49.41 -10.46
N ALA A 36 -18.68 48.63 -11.10
CA ALA A 36 -19.97 49.09 -11.61
C ALA A 36 -20.95 49.52 -10.50
N ALA A 37 -20.88 48.91 -9.31
CA ALA A 37 -21.70 49.27 -8.15
C ALA A 37 -21.42 50.69 -7.61
N ILE A 38 -20.27 51.28 -7.95
CA ILE A 38 -19.91 52.66 -7.56
C ILE A 38 -20.79 53.68 -8.32
N PHE A 39 -21.27 53.33 -9.52
CA PHE A 39 -22.16 54.17 -10.31
C PHE A 39 -23.63 53.88 -9.96
N GLN A 40 -24.29 54.81 -9.25
CA GLN A 40 -25.67 54.65 -8.74
C GLN A 40 -26.71 54.23 -9.79
N SER A 41 -26.49 54.54 -11.08
CA SER A 41 -27.37 54.16 -12.19
C SER A 41 -27.29 52.67 -12.55
N MET A 42 -26.29 51.93 -12.07
CA MET A 42 -25.99 50.55 -12.47
C MET A 42 -26.16 49.52 -11.34
N ASN A 43 -26.77 49.91 -10.22
CA ASN A 43 -26.90 49.05 -9.02
C ASN A 43 -27.56 47.68 -9.30
N LEU A 44 -28.62 47.62 -10.11
CA LEU A 44 -29.29 46.35 -10.44
C LEU A 44 -28.38 45.40 -11.23
N VAL A 45 -27.63 45.94 -12.19
CA VAL A 45 -26.67 45.16 -13.00
C VAL A 45 -25.53 44.65 -12.14
N ALA A 46 -25.03 45.48 -11.22
CA ALA A 46 -23.98 45.09 -10.29
C ALA A 46 -24.42 43.97 -9.32
N VAL A 47 -25.64 44.05 -8.78
CA VAL A 47 -26.19 43.01 -7.89
C VAL A 47 -26.38 41.68 -8.62
N ILE A 48 -26.95 41.70 -9.83
CA ILE A 48 -27.11 40.48 -10.65
C ILE A 48 -25.74 39.87 -11.00
N GLY A 49 -24.77 40.72 -11.36
CA GLY A 49 -23.40 40.30 -11.65
C GLY A 49 -22.72 39.63 -10.46
N LEU A 50 -22.84 40.20 -9.26
CA LEU A 50 -22.30 39.60 -8.04
C LEU A 50 -22.96 38.24 -7.73
N LEU A 51 -24.28 38.11 -7.90
CA LEU A 51 -24.96 36.83 -7.74
C LEU A 51 -24.47 35.76 -8.74
N LEU A 52 -24.22 36.14 -9.99
CA LEU A 52 -23.65 35.24 -11.00
C LEU A 52 -22.22 34.78 -10.63
N THR A 53 -21.37 35.69 -10.12
CA THR A 53 -20.02 35.30 -9.66
C THR A 53 -20.06 34.37 -8.44
N GLY A 54 -21.00 34.61 -7.51
CA GLY A 54 -21.24 33.73 -6.36
C GLY A 54 -21.73 32.34 -6.78
N PHE A 55 -22.63 32.28 -7.76
CA PHE A 55 -23.09 31.01 -8.34
C PHE A 55 -21.94 30.27 -9.05
N GLY A 56 -21.08 31.00 -9.77
CA GLY A 56 -19.87 30.45 -10.38
C GLY A 56 -18.89 29.85 -9.37
N GLU A 57 -18.66 30.52 -8.24
CA GLU A 57 -17.82 29.96 -7.15
C GLU A 57 -18.46 28.73 -6.50
N MET A 58 -19.77 28.72 -6.31
CA MET A 58 -20.49 27.54 -5.80
C MET A 58 -20.33 26.35 -6.74
N TRP A 59 -20.47 26.56 -8.06
CA TRP A 59 -20.33 25.51 -9.04
C TRP A 59 -18.90 24.98 -9.11
N ARG A 60 -17.92 25.87 -9.00
CA ARG A 60 -16.49 25.53 -8.92
C ARG A 60 -16.17 24.70 -7.67
N ARG A 61 -16.71 25.07 -6.51
CA ARG A 61 -16.54 24.29 -5.27
C ARG A 61 -17.11 22.88 -5.42
N LYS A 62 -18.30 22.75 -6.02
CA LYS A 62 -18.91 21.45 -6.31
C LYS A 62 -18.03 20.62 -7.25
N HIS A 63 -17.56 21.23 -8.35
CA HIS A 63 -16.69 20.55 -9.30
C HIS A 63 -15.39 20.06 -8.64
N ARG A 64 -14.76 20.90 -7.81
CA ARG A 64 -13.57 20.53 -7.03
C ARG A 64 -13.83 19.33 -6.11
N SER A 65 -14.96 19.31 -5.40
CA SER A 65 -15.35 18.17 -4.55
C SER A 65 -15.49 16.88 -5.37
N THR A 66 -16.18 16.95 -6.50
CA THR A 66 -16.39 15.78 -7.38
C THR A 66 -15.08 15.30 -8.02
N SER A 67 -14.14 16.20 -8.31
CA SER A 67 -12.80 15.83 -8.79
C SER A 67 -11.97 15.18 -7.68
N GLN A 68 -12.06 15.67 -6.44
CA GLN A 68 -11.39 15.05 -5.29
C GLN A 68 -11.92 13.63 -5.02
N GLU A 69 -13.24 13.43 -5.06
CA GLU A 69 -13.83 12.10 -4.92
C GLU A 69 -13.40 11.13 -6.02
N ARG A 70 -13.32 11.62 -7.27
CA ARG A 70 -12.82 10.82 -8.40
C ARG A 70 -11.35 10.48 -8.25
N LEU A 71 -10.54 11.43 -7.80
CA LEU A 71 -9.12 11.21 -7.53
C LEU A 71 -8.92 10.17 -6.43
N LEU A 72 -9.65 10.26 -5.32
CA LEU A 72 -9.56 9.28 -4.24
C LEU A 72 -9.94 7.87 -4.72
N LYS A 73 -11.05 7.73 -5.44
CA LYS A 73 -11.46 6.44 -6.04
C LYS A 73 -10.42 5.90 -7.04
N PHE A 74 -9.76 6.79 -7.76
CA PHE A 74 -8.74 6.42 -8.73
C PHE A 74 -7.43 5.99 -8.06
N ILE A 75 -6.97 6.71 -7.03
CA ILE A 75 -5.82 6.34 -6.18
C ILE A 75 -6.03 4.96 -5.58
N ASP A 76 -7.22 4.71 -5.03
CA ASP A 76 -7.64 3.42 -4.49
C ASP A 76 -7.58 2.31 -5.56
N SER A 77 -8.13 2.58 -6.75
CA SER A 77 -8.16 1.58 -7.84
C SER A 77 -6.80 1.25 -8.47
N ILE A 78 -5.81 2.13 -8.34
CA ILE A 78 -4.49 1.95 -8.94
C ILE A 78 -3.47 1.38 -7.96
N GLU A 79 -3.87 1.17 -6.69
CA GLU A 79 -2.95 0.79 -5.61
C GLU A 79 -1.71 1.67 -5.64
N PHE A 80 -1.98 2.97 -5.74
CA PHE A 80 -0.95 3.98 -5.94
C PHE A 80 0.07 3.92 -4.79
N ASP A 81 1.35 3.73 -5.10
CA ASP A 81 2.40 3.57 -4.09
C ASP A 81 3.36 4.78 -4.04
N TRP A 82 4.16 4.89 -2.99
CA TRP A 82 5.13 5.96 -2.77
C TRP A 82 6.14 6.08 -3.93
N ASP A 83 6.52 4.95 -4.54
CA ASP A 83 7.39 4.92 -5.71
C ASP A 83 6.72 5.56 -6.93
N VAL A 84 5.42 5.32 -7.13
CA VAL A 84 4.65 5.97 -8.20
C VAL A 84 4.51 7.45 -7.91
N LEU A 85 4.22 7.83 -6.65
CA LEU A 85 4.10 9.23 -6.23
C LEU A 85 5.37 10.03 -6.47
N SER A 86 6.54 9.48 -6.13
CA SER A 86 7.83 10.15 -6.29
C SER A 86 8.30 10.22 -7.75
N SER A 87 7.87 9.27 -8.60
CA SER A 87 8.21 9.24 -10.03
C SER A 87 7.40 10.22 -10.89
N LEU A 88 6.41 10.89 -10.30
CA LEU A 88 5.50 11.77 -11.03
C LEU A 88 6.10 13.15 -11.29
N ASP A 89 6.21 13.50 -12.57
CA ASP A 89 6.58 14.85 -13.01
C ASP A 89 5.37 15.79 -12.94
N VAL A 90 5.13 16.32 -11.73
CA VAL A 90 4.06 17.28 -11.43
C VAL A 90 4.67 18.49 -10.69
N ASP A 91 4.05 19.66 -10.81
CA ASP A 91 4.48 20.86 -10.08
C ASP A 91 4.41 20.68 -8.55
N ASP A 92 5.26 21.40 -7.82
CA ASP A 92 5.39 21.29 -6.36
C ASP A 92 4.05 21.51 -5.60
N GLU A 93 3.19 22.40 -6.10
CA GLU A 93 1.90 22.70 -5.46
C GLU A 93 0.93 21.52 -5.60
N SER A 94 0.86 20.93 -6.79
CA SER A 94 0.05 19.74 -7.06
C SER A 94 0.62 18.49 -6.39
N MET A 95 1.94 18.34 -6.33
CA MET A 95 2.62 17.28 -5.60
C MET A 95 2.27 17.33 -4.10
N GLY A 96 2.31 18.51 -3.48
CA GLY A 96 1.90 18.68 -2.09
C GLY A 96 0.44 18.27 -1.83
N ARG A 97 -0.46 18.55 -2.78
CA ARG A 97 -1.87 18.13 -2.69
C ARG A 97 -2.05 16.63 -2.85
N LEU A 98 -1.31 16.02 -3.77
CA LEU A 98 -1.29 14.57 -3.96
C LEU A 98 -0.76 13.86 -2.73
N HIS A 99 0.33 14.34 -2.14
CA HIS A 99 0.84 13.85 -0.86
C HIS A 99 -0.21 13.92 0.24
N GLN A 100 -0.89 15.06 0.38
CA GLN A 100 -1.91 15.22 1.41
C GLN A 100 -3.13 14.31 1.17
N ALA A 101 -3.56 14.15 -0.08
CA ALA A 101 -4.65 13.25 -0.45
C ALA A 101 -4.28 11.78 -0.26
N PHE A 102 -3.03 11.41 -0.58
CA PHE A 102 -2.48 10.08 -0.37
C PHE A 102 -2.42 9.72 1.12
N ILE A 103 -1.87 10.63 1.94
CA ILE A 103 -1.82 10.45 3.40
C ILE A 103 -3.23 10.34 3.97
N ALA A 104 -4.16 11.19 3.51
CA ALA A 104 -5.55 11.07 3.93
C ALA A 104 -6.14 9.71 3.52
N ALA A 105 -6.01 9.28 2.27
CA ALA A 105 -6.57 8.01 1.81
C ALA A 105 -6.01 6.79 2.55
N GLN A 106 -4.68 6.73 2.73
CA GLN A 106 -4.00 5.58 3.32
C GLN A 106 -4.13 5.52 4.85
N PHE A 107 -4.24 6.66 5.53
CA PHE A 107 -4.18 6.73 6.99
C PHE A 107 -5.46 7.23 7.64
N THR A 108 -6.53 7.56 6.90
CA THR A 108 -7.84 7.87 7.52
C THR A 108 -8.41 6.64 8.20
N GLY A 109 -8.69 6.75 9.50
CA GLY A 109 -9.26 5.67 10.30
C GLY A 109 -8.24 4.79 11.02
N MET A 110 -6.95 4.95 10.73
CA MET A 110 -5.90 4.28 11.49
C MET A 110 -5.78 4.95 12.86
N SER A 111 -6.09 4.23 13.93
CA SER A 111 -5.69 4.66 15.27
C SER A 111 -4.18 4.70 15.29
N HIS A 112 -3.60 5.88 15.47
CA HIS A 112 -2.16 5.98 15.64
C HIS A 112 -1.79 5.16 16.88
N SER A 113 -1.13 4.02 16.69
CA SER A 113 -0.57 3.26 17.78
C SER A 113 0.41 4.16 18.52
N ASN A 114 -0.02 4.56 19.71
CA ASN A 114 0.78 5.17 20.76
C ASN A 114 1.42 6.53 20.39
N ILE A 115 0.62 7.61 20.47
CA ILE A 115 1.08 9.00 20.28
C ILE A 115 2.22 9.38 21.25
N GLY A 116 2.31 8.74 22.42
CA GLY A 116 3.38 8.97 23.40
C GLY A 116 4.74 8.35 23.03
N GLU A 117 4.75 7.33 22.17
CA GLU A 117 5.97 6.56 21.81
C GLU A 117 6.56 7.00 20.45
N LYS A 118 5.76 7.60 19.57
CA LYS A 118 6.21 7.95 18.22
C LYS A 118 6.33 9.45 18.02
N ARG A 119 7.47 9.99 18.48
CA ARG A 119 8.21 11.12 17.84
C ARG A 119 9.44 11.63 18.60
N ASN A 120 9.80 10.99 19.71
CA ASN A 120 10.94 11.44 20.48
C ASN A 120 12.26 10.79 20.06
N ARG A 121 12.38 9.99 18.98
CA ARG A 121 13.70 9.42 18.58
C ARG A 121 14.82 10.47 18.40
N GLY A 122 14.48 11.72 18.08
CA GLY A 122 15.46 12.82 18.00
C GLY A 122 15.70 13.56 19.32
N ALA A 123 14.87 13.34 20.35
CA ALA A 123 14.92 13.99 21.66
C ALA A 123 14.99 13.00 22.84
N ASP A 124 14.98 11.69 22.57
CA ASP A 124 15.21 10.61 23.50
C ASP A 124 16.67 10.72 23.96
N GLU A 125 16.89 10.65 25.26
CA GLU A 125 18.23 10.62 25.85
C GLU A 125 19.09 9.50 25.24
N LYS A 126 18.45 8.46 24.67
CA LYS A 126 19.11 7.34 23.99
C LYS A 126 19.57 7.61 22.56
N GLY A 127 19.21 8.74 21.93
CA GLY A 127 19.71 9.18 20.63
C GLY A 127 19.65 8.14 19.47
N PRO A 128 20.20 8.46 18.27
CA PRO A 128 20.62 7.39 17.37
C PRO A 128 21.76 6.65 18.07
N ALA A 129 21.67 5.32 18.16
CA ALA A 129 22.60 4.45 18.87
C ALA A 129 24.06 4.66 18.41
N LEU A 130 24.69 5.66 19.00
CA LEU A 130 26.11 6.01 18.93
C LEU A 130 26.68 5.96 20.36
N SER A 131 26.01 5.28 21.28
CA SER A 131 26.56 5.03 22.61
C SER A 131 27.73 4.06 22.47
N ASP A 132 28.87 4.49 23.02
CA ASP A 132 30.01 3.63 23.31
C ASP A 132 29.50 2.42 24.11
N HIS A 133 29.44 1.27 23.43
CA HIS A 133 29.19 -0.08 23.91
C HIS A 133 29.02 -0.26 25.43
N THR A 134 27.82 0.01 25.96
CA THR A 134 27.43 -0.45 27.32
C THR A 134 25.97 -0.87 27.40
N ASP A 135 25.37 -1.39 26.33
CA ASP A 135 24.14 -2.17 26.46
C ASP A 135 24.53 -3.57 26.93
N GLU A 136 24.77 -3.71 28.23
CA GLU A 136 24.73 -5.02 28.86
C GLU A 136 23.34 -5.59 28.57
N PHE A 137 23.28 -6.75 27.92
CA PHE A 137 22.03 -7.50 27.74
C PHE A 137 21.38 -7.62 29.12
N ASP A 138 20.34 -6.84 29.36
CA ASP A 138 19.61 -6.85 30.63
C ASP A 138 19.03 -8.26 30.82
N ARG A 139 19.69 -9.04 31.68
CA ARG A 139 19.31 -10.42 31.98
C ARG A 139 18.01 -10.50 32.78
N GLU A 140 17.58 -9.39 33.38
CA GLU A 140 16.31 -9.29 34.10
C GLU A 140 15.16 -8.89 33.17
N ARG A 141 15.45 -8.46 31.94
CA ARG A 141 14.41 -8.14 30.97
C ARG A 141 13.66 -9.41 30.57
N THR A 142 12.40 -9.49 31.00
CA THR A 142 11.50 -10.58 30.63
C THR A 142 11.37 -10.68 29.11
N ARG A 143 11.40 -11.90 28.59
CA ARG A 143 11.10 -12.19 27.17
C ARG A 143 9.69 -11.66 26.88
N VAL A 144 9.59 -10.71 25.97
CA VAL A 144 8.30 -10.26 25.43
C VAL A 144 7.97 -11.20 24.28
N ASP A 145 6.86 -11.91 24.39
CA ASP A 145 6.39 -12.80 23.33
C ASP A 145 5.55 -11.99 22.33
N PRO A 146 5.88 -11.99 21.02
CA PRO A 146 5.05 -11.32 20.01
C PRO A 146 3.60 -11.81 20.01
N SER A 147 3.36 -13.06 20.42
CA SER A 147 2.00 -13.62 20.50
C SER A 147 1.11 -12.93 21.54
N GLU A 148 1.70 -12.33 22.59
CA GLU A 148 0.96 -11.58 23.62
C GLU A 148 0.44 -10.23 23.11
N HIS A 149 0.92 -9.77 21.95
CA HIS A 149 0.56 -8.49 21.34
C HIS A 149 -0.21 -8.64 20.02
N GLU A 150 -0.64 -9.85 19.64
CA GLU A 150 -1.36 -10.10 18.37
C GLU A 150 -2.61 -9.23 18.22
N GLU A 151 -3.37 -9.05 19.30
CA GLU A 151 -4.57 -8.20 19.32
C GLU A 151 -4.25 -6.73 19.03
N GLU A 152 -3.04 -6.25 19.33
CA GLU A 152 -2.62 -4.86 19.03
C GLU A 152 -2.40 -4.62 17.53
N TYR A 153 -2.19 -5.70 16.77
CA TYR A 153 -2.02 -5.65 15.33
C TYR A 153 -3.33 -5.89 14.56
N GLU A 154 -4.39 -6.31 15.25
CA GLU A 154 -5.68 -6.60 14.64
C GLU A 154 -6.32 -5.32 14.07
N GLY A 155 -6.63 -5.33 12.78
CA GLY A 155 -7.23 -4.19 12.08
C GLY A 155 -6.28 -3.02 11.79
N LEU A 156 -4.98 -3.17 12.05
CA LEU A 156 -3.97 -2.25 11.52
C LEU A 156 -3.80 -2.41 10.00
N GLU A 157 -3.99 -3.64 9.52
CA GLU A 157 -4.01 -3.94 8.10
C GLU A 157 -5.42 -3.70 7.55
N GLY A 158 -5.49 -2.96 6.44
CA GLY A 158 -6.74 -2.71 5.73
C GLY A 158 -7.25 -3.98 5.02
N PRO A 159 -8.41 -3.91 4.36
CA PRO A 159 -8.82 -4.97 3.45
C PRO A 159 -7.75 -5.21 2.37
N LEU A 160 -7.55 -6.48 2.00
CA LEU A 160 -6.61 -6.86 0.95
C LEU A 160 -6.90 -6.09 -0.34
N ARG A 161 -5.82 -5.62 -0.98
CA ARG A 161 -5.89 -4.94 -2.27
C ARG A 161 -6.23 -5.94 -3.38
N PRO A 162 -6.81 -5.50 -4.51
CA PRO A 162 -7.08 -6.37 -5.65
C PRO A 162 -5.88 -7.20 -6.12
N SER A 163 -4.67 -6.63 -6.14
CA SER A 163 -3.44 -7.37 -6.51
C SER A 163 -3.06 -8.42 -5.47
N GLU A 164 -3.22 -8.13 -4.19
CA GLU A 164 -2.98 -9.06 -3.08
C GLU A 164 -3.99 -10.20 -3.10
N HIS A 165 -5.25 -9.93 -3.48
CA HIS A 165 -6.23 -10.96 -3.75
C HIS A 165 -5.80 -11.89 -4.88
N LEU A 166 -5.29 -11.35 -6.00
CA LEU A 166 -4.78 -12.16 -7.11
C LEU A 166 -3.57 -13.00 -6.70
N LEU A 167 -2.65 -12.43 -5.91
CA LEU A 167 -1.50 -13.14 -5.38
C LEU A 167 -1.94 -14.29 -4.47
N ARG A 168 -2.82 -14.01 -3.51
CA ARG A 168 -3.39 -15.01 -2.61
C ARG A 168 -4.09 -16.13 -3.37
N ASP A 169 -4.88 -15.79 -4.39
CA ASP A 169 -5.59 -16.78 -5.20
C ASP A 169 -4.60 -17.64 -6.01
N ALA A 170 -3.50 -17.06 -6.49
CA ALA A 170 -2.41 -17.80 -7.14
C ALA A 170 -1.69 -18.72 -6.14
N ASP A 171 -1.38 -18.25 -4.95
CA ASP A 171 -0.74 -19.04 -3.89
C ASP A 171 -1.61 -20.24 -3.49
N LEU A 172 -2.93 -20.05 -3.36
CA LEU A 172 -3.88 -21.13 -3.11
C LEU A 172 -3.89 -22.15 -4.26
N ALA A 173 -3.84 -21.69 -5.51
CA ALA A 173 -3.76 -22.58 -6.67
C ALA A 173 -2.44 -23.38 -6.69
N TYR A 174 -1.31 -22.74 -6.37
CA TYR A 174 -0.02 -23.41 -6.27
C TYR A 174 0.03 -24.41 -5.11
N ALA A 175 -0.49 -24.05 -3.95
CA ALA A 175 -0.58 -24.93 -2.79
C ALA A 175 -1.36 -26.20 -3.12
N LYS A 176 -2.52 -26.06 -3.78
CA LYS A 176 -3.31 -27.22 -4.21
C LYS A 176 -2.56 -28.11 -5.21
N GLN A 177 -1.90 -27.51 -6.21
CA GLN A 177 -1.12 -28.29 -7.17
C GLN A 177 0.08 -28.99 -6.50
N ALA A 178 0.73 -28.33 -5.55
CA ALA A 178 1.82 -28.90 -4.79
C ALA A 178 1.34 -30.09 -3.94
N GLU A 179 0.19 -29.96 -3.28
CA GLU A 179 -0.44 -31.03 -2.51
C GLU A 179 -0.81 -32.23 -3.40
N GLU A 180 -1.43 -31.99 -4.56
CA GLU A 180 -1.77 -33.06 -5.51
C GLU A 180 -0.51 -33.79 -6.02
N ARG A 181 0.56 -33.05 -6.32
CA ARG A 181 1.85 -33.63 -6.75
C ARG A 181 2.51 -34.40 -5.62
N TRP A 182 2.45 -33.89 -4.40
CA TRP A 182 2.99 -34.55 -3.21
C TRP A 182 2.29 -35.90 -2.99
N ASN A 183 0.96 -35.91 -2.95
CA ASN A 183 0.17 -37.13 -2.78
C ASN A 183 0.41 -38.14 -3.93
N ALA A 184 0.56 -37.64 -5.16
CA ALA A 184 0.88 -38.49 -6.31
C ALA A 184 2.30 -39.07 -6.27
N ALA A 185 3.25 -38.37 -5.63
CA ALA A 185 4.60 -38.88 -5.40
C ALA A 185 4.60 -39.93 -4.28
N GLU A 186 3.96 -39.65 -3.13
CA GLU A 186 3.87 -40.58 -2.00
C GLU A 186 3.19 -41.90 -2.40
N SER A 187 2.07 -41.83 -3.13
CA SER A 187 1.37 -43.05 -3.59
C SER A 187 2.15 -43.94 -4.57
N LYS A 188 3.22 -43.40 -5.18
CA LYS A 188 4.08 -44.13 -6.11
C LYS A 188 5.42 -44.53 -5.49
N ASP A 189 5.67 -44.12 -4.25
CA ASP A 189 6.92 -44.42 -3.56
C ASP A 189 6.94 -45.91 -3.17
N ILE A 190 7.99 -46.60 -3.61
CA ILE A 190 8.17 -48.03 -3.38
C ILE A 190 8.43 -48.29 -1.89
N ASP A 191 9.15 -47.40 -1.22
CA ASP A 191 9.53 -47.55 0.19
C ASP A 191 8.29 -47.47 1.09
N LEU A 192 7.34 -46.59 0.74
CA LEU A 192 6.04 -46.48 1.40
C LEU A 192 5.18 -47.74 1.22
N VAL A 193 5.13 -48.28 0.00
CA VAL A 193 4.39 -49.52 -0.29
C VAL A 193 4.99 -50.72 0.44
N GLU A 194 6.32 -50.82 0.50
CA GLU A 194 7.01 -51.91 1.21
C GLU A 194 6.84 -51.81 2.72
N ALA A 195 6.86 -50.60 3.28
CA ALA A 195 6.57 -50.38 4.69
C ALA A 195 5.07 -50.54 5.04
N GLY A 196 4.18 -50.54 4.04
CA GLY A 196 2.73 -50.61 4.24
C GLY A 196 2.13 -49.32 4.80
N VAL A 197 2.74 -48.18 4.49
CA VAL A 197 2.39 -46.86 5.04
C VAL A 197 2.01 -45.90 3.92
N GLU A 198 1.00 -45.06 4.12
CA GLU A 198 0.51 -44.14 3.07
C GLU A 198 1.25 -42.79 3.02
N ARG A 199 1.89 -42.37 4.12
CA ARG A 199 2.51 -41.04 4.27
C ARG A 199 3.99 -41.15 4.65
N LEU A 200 4.82 -40.26 4.11
CA LEU A 200 6.25 -40.21 4.44
C LEU A 200 6.53 -39.93 5.92
N GLY A 201 5.72 -39.09 6.57
CA GLY A 201 5.89 -38.79 7.99
C GLY A 201 5.76 -40.04 8.88
N ASP A 202 4.83 -40.93 8.51
CA ASP A 202 4.62 -42.19 9.22
C ASP A 202 5.74 -43.19 8.92
N LEU A 203 6.29 -43.20 7.70
CA LEU A 203 7.47 -44.00 7.34
C LEU A 203 8.67 -43.67 8.22
N VAL A 204 8.94 -42.38 8.45
CA VAL A 204 10.01 -41.92 9.36
C VAL A 204 9.78 -42.47 10.77
N ALA A 205 8.54 -42.45 11.26
CA ALA A 205 8.19 -42.95 12.60
C ALA A 205 8.35 -44.47 12.76
N THR A 206 8.25 -45.26 11.69
CA THR A 206 8.44 -46.73 11.75
C THR A 206 9.90 -47.18 11.91
N GLY A 207 10.86 -46.24 11.82
CA GLY A 207 12.29 -46.53 11.84
C GLY A 207 12.76 -47.30 10.59
N TRP A 208 12.04 -47.18 9.47
CA TRP A 208 12.35 -47.89 8.22
C TRP A 208 13.75 -47.55 7.69
N PHE A 209 14.14 -46.28 7.76
CA PHE A 209 15.46 -45.80 7.32
C PHE A 209 16.62 -46.37 8.13
N GLU A 210 16.42 -46.66 9.42
CA GLU A 210 17.46 -47.25 10.28
C GLU A 210 17.69 -48.73 9.96
N LYS A 211 16.63 -49.43 9.53
CA LYS A 211 16.66 -50.87 9.22
C LYS A 211 17.13 -51.15 7.79
N ASN A 212 16.81 -50.25 6.86
CA ASN A 212 17.18 -50.35 5.44
C ASN A 212 18.37 -49.44 5.08
N ALA A 213 19.15 -49.01 6.09
CA ALA A 213 20.34 -48.20 5.88
C ALA A 213 21.39 -48.95 5.04
N GLN A 214 21.65 -48.47 3.83
CA GLN A 214 22.79 -48.90 3.03
C GLN A 214 24.00 -48.03 3.35
N ASP A 215 25.09 -48.69 3.79
CA ASP A 215 26.33 -47.99 4.12
C ASP A 215 26.98 -47.45 2.84
N GLY A 216 27.16 -46.14 2.76
CA GLY A 216 27.70 -45.46 1.56
C GLY A 216 26.65 -44.96 0.54
N ALA A 217 25.35 -45.06 0.80
CA ALA A 217 24.28 -44.64 -0.13
C ALA A 217 24.42 -43.20 -0.65
N VAL A 218 24.83 -42.27 0.23
CA VAL A 218 25.07 -40.86 -0.16
C VAL A 218 26.21 -40.73 -1.16
N SER A 219 27.26 -41.55 -1.02
CA SER A 219 28.42 -41.52 -1.92
C SER A 219 28.12 -42.09 -3.30
N ASP A 220 27.20 -43.05 -3.39
CA ASP A 220 26.77 -43.64 -4.66
C ASP A 220 25.75 -42.73 -5.39
N LEU A 221 24.87 -42.05 -4.65
CA LEU A 221 24.00 -41.01 -5.21
C LEU A 221 24.83 -39.88 -5.85
N MET A 222 25.83 -39.37 -5.14
CA MET A 222 26.68 -38.29 -5.65
C MET A 222 27.53 -38.70 -6.85
N LYS A 223 27.95 -39.97 -6.95
CA LYS A 223 28.63 -40.48 -8.16
C LYS A 223 27.70 -40.61 -9.36
N SER A 224 26.42 -40.89 -9.14
CA SER A 224 25.45 -41.04 -10.24
C SER A 224 25.09 -39.71 -10.92
N ASP A 225 25.08 -38.60 -10.16
CA ASP A 225 24.82 -37.25 -10.71
C ASP A 225 25.99 -36.72 -11.56
N ASP A 226 27.23 -37.12 -11.28
CA ASP A 226 28.42 -36.74 -12.07
C ASP A 226 28.50 -37.46 -13.44
N THR A 227 27.60 -38.41 -13.73
CA THR A 227 27.58 -39.20 -14.98
C THR A 227 26.42 -38.89 -15.92
N GLN A 228 25.66 -37.81 -15.68
CA GLN A 228 24.71 -37.23 -16.64
C GLN A 228 25.23 -35.91 -17.22
#